data_AF-A0A519MJH2-F1
#
_entry.id   AF-A0A519MJH2-F1
#
_cell.length_a   1.000
_cell.length_b   1.000
_cell.length_c   1.000
_cell.angle_alpha   90.00
_cell.angle_beta   90.00
_cell.angle_gamma   90.00
#
_symmetry.space_group_name_H-M   'P 1'
#
loop_
_entity.id
_entity.type
_entity.pdbx_description
1 polymer ?
#
loop_
_entity_poly.entity_id
_entity_poly.type
_entity_poly.pdbx_seq_one_letter_code
_entity_poly.pdbx_strand_id
1 'polypeptide(L)'
;MDKILLQHQVLERLAEDLLQAEQAMLAAHETATHEENIAENKYDTLGLEAAYLATGQARRAEGIRQAIAHWRQFRARPYDASKGIELGALICLIDTDNKQHQFFLGLDGGSMKLFSGAQPVQV
;
A
#
# COMPACT_ATOMS: atom_id res chain seq x y z
N MET A 1 -21.05 -9.26 -2.02
CA MET A 1 -19.76 -8.60 -2.29
C MET A 1 -18.68 -9.67 -2.37
N ASP A 2 -17.87 -9.68 -3.41
CA ASP A 2 -16.92 -10.75 -3.69
C ASP A 2 -15.55 -10.45 -3.02
N LYS A 3 -15.16 -11.30 -2.06
CA LYS A 3 -13.89 -11.17 -1.33
C LYS A 3 -12.67 -11.41 -2.24
N ILE A 4 -12.81 -12.24 -3.27
CA ILE A 4 -11.75 -12.53 -4.24
C ILE A 4 -11.49 -11.29 -5.10
N LEU A 5 -12.57 -10.62 -5.53
CA LEU A 5 -12.48 -9.36 -6.26
C LEU A 5 -11.77 -8.28 -5.42
N LEU A 6 -12.15 -8.11 -4.14
CA LEU A 6 -11.49 -7.15 -3.25
C LEU A 6 -10.01 -7.46 -3.08
N GLN A 7 -9.64 -8.73 -2.88
CA GLN A 7 -8.24 -9.15 -2.80
C GLN A 7 -7.47 -8.84 -4.09
N HIS A 8 -8.09 -9.03 -5.25
CA HIS A 8 -7.49 -8.67 -6.54
C HIS A 8 -7.23 -7.17 -6.64
N GLN A 9 -8.22 -6.35 -6.26
CA GLN A 9 -8.08 -4.90 -6.25
C GLN A 9 -6.99 -4.41 -5.29
N VAL A 10 -6.81 -5.04 -4.12
CA VAL A 10 -5.67 -4.75 -3.22
C VAL A 10 -4.35 -5.04 -3.93
N LEU A 11 -4.23 -6.19 -4.60
CA LEU A 11 -3.01 -6.58 -5.31
C LEU A 11 -2.70 -5.64 -6.50
N GLU A 12 -3.72 -5.20 -7.23
CA GLU A 12 -3.58 -4.20 -8.29
C GLU A 12 -3.05 -2.88 -7.73
N ARG A 13 -3.66 -2.38 -6.64
CA ARG A 13 -3.23 -1.12 -6.04
C ARG A 13 -1.82 -1.18 -5.48
N LEU A 14 -1.47 -2.28 -4.82
CA LEU A 14 -0.10 -2.49 -4.34
C LEU A 14 0.92 -2.55 -5.48
N ALA A 15 0.54 -3.12 -6.64
CA ALA A 15 1.41 -3.15 -7.81
C ALA A 15 1.63 -1.74 -8.41
N GLU A 16 0.59 -0.90 -8.44
CA GLU A 16 0.69 0.51 -8.82
C GLU A 16 1.61 1.28 -7.86
N ASP A 17 1.41 1.11 -6.55
CA ASP A 17 2.22 1.79 -5.53
C ASP A 17 3.69 1.33 -5.58
N LEU A 18 3.94 0.05 -5.88
CA LEU A 18 5.30 -0.47 -6.09
C LEU A 18 5.98 0.21 -7.27
N LEU A 19 5.30 0.28 -8.41
CA LEU A 19 5.82 0.92 -9.61
C LEU A 19 6.19 2.39 -9.34
N GLN A 20 5.33 3.11 -8.64
CA GLN A 20 5.60 4.50 -8.26
C GLN A 20 6.81 4.63 -7.33
N ALA A 21 6.95 3.75 -6.34
CA ALA A 21 8.09 3.77 -5.43
C ALA A 21 9.40 3.46 -6.17
N GLU A 22 9.39 2.51 -7.12
CA GLU A 22 10.56 2.17 -7.94
C GLU A 22 10.95 3.31 -8.88
N GLN A 23 9.99 3.98 -9.53
CA GLN A 23 10.25 5.16 -10.36
C GLN A 23 10.81 6.32 -9.53
N ALA A 24 10.24 6.58 -8.35
CA ALA A 24 10.74 7.62 -7.46
C ALA A 24 12.15 7.34 -6.94
N MET A 25 12.45 6.07 -6.66
CA MET A 25 13.80 5.63 -6.28
C MET A 25 14.80 5.90 -7.41
N LEU A 26 14.47 5.54 -8.66
CA LEU A 26 15.34 5.77 -9.82
C LEU A 26 15.61 7.26 -10.02
N ALA A 27 14.56 8.08 -10.04
CA ALA A 27 14.71 9.53 -10.22
C ALA A 27 15.55 10.18 -9.11
N ALA A 28 15.34 9.77 -7.86
CA ALA A 28 16.14 10.25 -6.73
C ALA A 28 17.60 9.79 -6.81
N HIS A 29 17.85 8.56 -7.28
CA HIS A 29 19.20 8.05 -7.50
C HIS A 29 19.93 8.81 -8.59
N GLU A 30 19.28 9.02 -9.75
CA GLU A 30 19.83 9.81 -10.86
C GLU A 30 20.18 11.22 -10.40
N THR A 31 19.29 11.86 -9.63
CA THR A 31 19.54 13.19 -9.03
C THR A 31 20.74 13.16 -8.09
N ALA A 32 20.87 12.12 -7.27
CA ALA A 32 21.97 12.00 -6.32
C ALA A 32 23.34 11.82 -7.01
N THR A 33 23.37 11.20 -8.19
CA THR A 33 24.61 10.91 -8.93
C THR A 33 24.93 11.90 -10.04
N HIS A 34 24.04 12.87 -10.30
CA HIS A 34 24.22 13.84 -11.36
C HIS A 34 25.42 14.75 -11.09
N GLU A 35 26.22 15.04 -12.12
CA GLU A 35 27.48 15.81 -11.98
C GLU A 35 27.23 17.21 -11.38
N GLU A 36 26.17 17.91 -11.81
CA GLU A 36 25.73 19.21 -11.25
C GLU A 36 25.32 19.16 -9.76
N ASN A 37 25.08 17.97 -9.20
CA ASN A 37 24.69 17.79 -7.79
C ASN A 37 25.84 17.25 -6.92
N ILE A 38 27.05 17.15 -7.48
CA ILE A 38 28.27 16.91 -6.72
C ILE A 38 28.53 18.16 -5.87
N ALA A 39 28.61 17.99 -4.55
CA ALA A 39 28.79 19.10 -3.64
C ALA A 39 30.13 19.83 -3.92
N GLU A 40 30.05 21.09 -4.35
CA GLU A 40 31.22 21.94 -4.58
C GLU A 40 31.65 22.63 -3.28
N ASN A 41 30.71 22.83 -2.35
CA ASN A 41 30.94 23.40 -1.05
C ASN A 41 30.11 22.70 0.06
N LYS A 42 30.36 23.04 1.33
CA LYS A 42 29.74 22.40 2.51
C LYS A 42 28.24 22.67 2.69
N TYR A 43 27.65 23.55 1.90
CA TYR A 43 26.22 23.89 1.93
C TYR A 43 25.43 23.20 0.81
N ASP A 44 26.10 22.52 -0.13
CA ASP A 44 25.46 21.82 -1.23
C ASP A 44 24.99 20.44 -0.75
N THR A 45 23.71 20.31 -0.44
CA THR A 45 23.11 19.09 0.12
C THR A 45 22.25 18.31 -0.85
N LEU A 46 21.97 18.87 -2.04
CA LEU A 46 20.98 18.31 -2.97
C LEU A 46 21.27 16.84 -3.35
N GLY A 47 22.52 16.51 -3.67
CA GLY A 47 22.92 15.12 -3.96
C GLY A 47 22.75 14.19 -2.75
N LEU A 48 23.08 14.67 -1.55
CA LEU A 48 22.92 13.91 -0.30
C LEU A 48 21.44 13.69 0.05
N GLU A 49 20.62 14.73 -0.03
CA GLU A 49 19.17 14.68 0.20
C GLU A 49 18.50 13.72 -0.78
N ALA A 50 18.88 13.78 -2.06
CA ALA A 50 18.42 12.86 -3.09
C ALA A 50 18.81 11.41 -2.79
N ALA A 51 20.03 11.16 -2.29
CA ALA A 51 20.46 9.81 -1.89
C ALA A 51 19.64 9.27 -0.71
N TYR A 52 19.30 10.12 0.27
CA TYR A 52 18.40 9.76 1.36
C TYR A 52 17.00 9.43 0.86
N LEU A 53 16.46 10.22 -0.08
CA LEU A 53 15.18 9.95 -0.71
C LEU A 53 15.20 8.62 -1.47
N ALA A 54 16.22 8.35 -2.27
CA ALA A 54 16.37 7.08 -2.99
C ALA A 54 16.37 5.88 -2.03
N THR A 55 17.11 5.99 -0.92
CA THR A 55 17.14 4.97 0.13
C THR A 55 15.77 4.77 0.79
N GLY A 56 15.05 5.86 1.06
CA GLY A 56 13.68 5.81 1.60
C GLY A 56 12.70 5.12 0.65
N GLN A 57 12.77 5.45 -0.65
CA GLN A 57 11.92 4.81 -1.67
C GLN A 57 12.25 3.33 -1.85
N ALA A 58 13.54 2.93 -1.79
CA ALA A 58 13.94 1.53 -1.84
C ALA A 58 13.35 0.71 -0.68
N ARG A 59 13.38 1.25 0.55
CA ARG A 59 12.76 0.62 1.72
C ARG A 59 11.25 0.51 1.57
N ARG A 60 10.60 1.54 1.03
CA ARG A 60 9.16 1.53 0.75
C ARG A 60 8.79 0.46 -0.28
N ALA A 61 9.53 0.38 -1.39
CA ALA A 61 9.32 -0.63 -2.42
C ALA A 61 9.44 -2.06 -1.85
N GLU A 62 10.44 -2.30 -1.01
CA GLU A 62 10.59 -3.61 -0.33
C GLU A 62 9.42 -3.94 0.60
N GLY A 63 8.94 -2.97 1.39
CA GLY A 63 7.74 -3.16 2.21
C GLY A 63 6.50 -3.50 1.38
N ILE A 64 6.32 -2.84 0.23
CA ILE A 64 5.20 -3.14 -0.68
C ILE A 64 5.34 -4.54 -1.29
N ARG A 65 6.55 -4.97 -1.70
CA ARG A 65 6.79 -6.34 -2.20
C ARG A 65 6.42 -7.39 -1.17
N GLN A 66 6.76 -7.17 0.10
CA GLN A 66 6.38 -8.05 1.20
C GLN A 66 4.86 -8.09 1.40
N ALA A 67 4.20 -6.94 1.37
CA ALA A 67 2.73 -6.87 1.42
C ALA A 67 2.10 -7.66 0.27
N ILE A 68 2.56 -7.47 -0.99
CA ILE A 68 2.09 -8.25 -2.15
C ILE A 68 2.25 -9.75 -1.92
N ALA A 69 3.41 -10.18 -1.40
CA ALA A 69 3.66 -11.60 -1.12
C ALA A 69 2.66 -12.17 -0.10
N HIS A 70 2.43 -11.45 1.01
CA HIS A 70 1.46 -11.84 2.02
C HIS A 70 0.02 -11.87 1.46
N TRP A 71 -0.37 -10.84 0.72
CA TRP A 71 -1.69 -10.74 0.10
C TRP A 71 -1.93 -11.82 -0.97
N ARG A 72 -0.91 -12.27 -1.70
CA ARG A 72 -1.02 -13.41 -2.65
C ARG A 72 -1.27 -14.74 -1.96
N GLN A 73 -0.72 -14.93 -0.76
CA GLN A 73 -0.90 -16.15 0.04
C GLN A 73 -2.18 -16.11 0.88
N PHE A 74 -2.68 -14.92 1.17
CA PHE A 74 -3.90 -14.71 1.92
C PHE A 74 -5.11 -15.38 1.25
N ARG A 75 -5.96 -16.02 2.07
CA ARG A 75 -7.21 -16.63 1.62
C ARG A 75 -8.30 -16.24 2.60
N ALA A 76 -9.17 -15.33 2.19
CA ALA A 76 -10.29 -14.91 3.01
C ALA A 76 -11.28 -16.08 3.15
N ARG A 77 -11.47 -16.55 4.38
CA ARG A 77 -12.35 -17.69 4.66
C ARG A 77 -13.82 -17.25 4.70
N PRO A 78 -14.77 -18.19 4.48
CA PRO A 78 -16.16 -17.97 4.85
C PRO A 78 -16.28 -17.62 6.33
N TYR A 79 -17.32 -16.85 6.69
CA TYR A 79 -17.58 -16.50 8.08
C TYR A 79 -17.98 -17.73 8.90
N ASP A 80 -17.41 -17.87 10.10
CA ASP A 80 -17.71 -18.93 11.06
C ASP A 80 -18.14 -18.28 12.38
N ALA A 81 -19.42 -18.43 12.73
CA ALA A 81 -19.98 -17.82 13.93
C ALA A 81 -19.34 -18.31 15.23
N SER A 82 -18.72 -19.49 15.23
CA SER A 82 -18.00 -20.01 16.41
C SER A 82 -16.66 -19.30 16.65
N LYS A 83 -16.09 -18.68 15.61
CA LYS A 83 -14.80 -17.97 15.65
C LYS A 83 -14.97 -16.45 15.70
N GLY A 84 -16.12 -15.96 15.26
CA GLY A 84 -16.41 -14.53 15.22
C GLY A 84 -15.71 -13.82 14.05
N ILE A 85 -15.41 -12.54 14.24
CA ILE A 85 -14.81 -11.69 13.21
C ILE A 85 -13.29 -11.90 13.20
N GLU A 86 -12.76 -12.37 12.07
CA GLU A 86 -11.33 -12.63 11.85
C GLU A 86 -10.81 -11.88 10.61
N LEU A 87 -9.50 -11.92 10.38
CA LEU A 87 -8.90 -11.45 9.12
C LEU A 87 -9.57 -12.14 7.91
N GLY A 88 -9.96 -11.34 6.93
CA GLY A 88 -10.70 -11.75 5.74
C GLY A 88 -12.22 -11.68 5.92
N ALA A 89 -12.70 -11.25 7.09
CA ALA A 89 -14.09 -10.89 7.27
C ALA A 89 -14.41 -9.61 6.48
N LEU A 90 -15.62 -9.60 5.93
CA LEU A 90 -16.24 -8.40 5.39
C LEU A 90 -17.35 -8.01 6.35
N ILE A 91 -17.25 -6.84 6.94
CA ILE A 91 -18.14 -6.38 8.01
C ILE A 91 -18.78 -5.04 7.64
N CYS A 92 -19.98 -4.83 8.14
CA CYS A 92 -20.70 -3.57 8.04
C CYS A 92 -20.78 -2.97 9.44
N LEU A 93 -20.30 -1.74 9.60
CA LEU A 93 -20.49 -0.95 10.81
C LEU A 93 -21.47 0.18 10.52
N ILE A 94 -22.29 0.52 11.50
CA ILE A 94 -23.22 1.64 11.43
C ILE A 94 -22.72 2.71 12.39
N ASP A 95 -22.53 3.92 11.90
CA ASP A 95 -22.13 5.05 12.74
C ASP A 95 -23.32 5.67 13.50
N THR A 96 -23.05 6.69 14.31
CA THR A 96 -24.07 7.39 15.09
C THR A 96 -25.10 8.13 14.24
N ASP A 97 -24.78 8.43 12.97
CA ASP A 97 -25.69 9.06 12.01
C ASP A 97 -26.50 8.02 11.22
N ASN A 98 -26.45 6.75 11.61
CA ASN A 98 -27.08 5.62 10.94
C ASN A 98 -26.53 5.37 9.52
N LYS A 99 -25.29 5.80 9.22
CA LYS A 99 -24.63 5.53 7.94
C LYS A 99 -23.87 4.22 8.01
N GLN A 100 -23.99 3.43 6.94
CA GLN A 100 -23.32 2.16 6.79
C GLN A 100 -21.91 2.34 6.21
N HIS A 101 -20.93 1.69 6.84
CA HIS A 101 -19.54 1.65 6.43
C HIS A 101 -19.11 0.19 6.25
N GLN A 102 -18.58 -0.13 5.08
CA GLN A 102 -18.12 -1.48 4.76
C GLN A 102 -16.61 -1.58 5.00
N PHE A 103 -16.19 -2.61 5.71
CA PHE A 103 -14.79 -2.90 5.98
C PHE A 103 -14.44 -4.33 5.56
N PHE A 104 -13.33 -4.49 4.84
CA PHE A 104 -12.73 -5.77 4.54
C PHE A 104 -11.45 -5.91 5.34
N LEU A 105 -11.46 -6.74 6.39
CA LEU A 105 -10.33 -6.86 7.31
C LEU A 105 -9.15 -7.55 6.64
N GLY A 106 -8.26 -6.76 6.04
CA GLY A 106 -7.11 -7.21 5.28
C GLY A 106 -5.88 -7.51 6.13
N LEU A 107 -4.85 -8.02 5.48
CA LEU A 107 -3.50 -8.04 6.06
C LEU A 107 -2.89 -6.63 6.06
N ASP A 108 -1.78 -6.49 6.77
CA ASP A 108 -0.98 -5.27 6.76
C ASP A 108 -0.56 -4.85 5.33
N GLY A 109 -0.29 -3.56 5.16
CA GLY A 109 -0.04 -2.93 3.85
C GLY A 109 -1.30 -2.73 3.01
N GLY A 110 -2.47 -3.18 3.47
CA GLY A 110 -3.73 -3.09 2.75
C GLY A 110 -4.55 -1.82 2.98
N SER A 111 -4.12 -0.87 3.81
CA SER A 111 -4.96 0.28 4.19
C SER A 111 -5.29 1.18 3.01
N MET A 112 -6.45 0.95 2.40
CA MET A 112 -6.90 1.64 1.20
C MET A 112 -8.41 1.61 1.07
N LYS A 113 -8.95 2.47 0.21
CA LYS A 113 -10.37 2.50 -0.11
C LYS A 113 -10.59 1.89 -1.48
N LEU A 114 -11.33 0.79 -1.52
CA LEU A 114 -11.72 0.09 -2.73
C LEU A 114 -13.20 0.34 -3.06
N PHE A 115 -13.62 -0.12 -4.23
CA PHE A 115 -15.01 -0.03 -4.68
C PHE A 115 -15.51 -1.39 -5.17
N SER A 116 -16.66 -1.82 -4.63
CA SER A 116 -17.43 -2.94 -5.17
C SER A 116 -18.74 -2.39 -5.72
N GLY A 117 -18.81 -2.24 -7.06
CA GLY A 117 -19.87 -1.45 -7.68
C GLY A 117 -19.81 0.00 -7.23
N ALA A 118 -20.91 0.54 -6.72
CA ALA A 118 -20.99 1.90 -6.18
C ALA A 118 -20.64 2.00 -4.69
N GLN A 119 -20.41 0.87 -4.01
CA GLN A 119 -20.16 0.87 -2.57
C GLN A 119 -18.66 0.95 -2.26
N PRO A 120 -18.22 1.97 -1.48
CA PRO A 120 -16.85 2.01 -1.01
C PRO A 120 -16.63 0.95 0.08
N VAL A 121 -15.45 0.34 0.06
CA VAL A 121 -14.99 -0.64 1.05
C VAL A 121 -13.64 -0.18 1.58
N GLN A 122 -13.54 0.01 2.88
CA GLN A 122 -12.27 0.26 3.53
C GLN A 122 -11.58 -1.08 3.80
N VAL A 123 -10.33 -1.21 3.38
CA VAL A 123 -9.47 -2.36 3.73
C VAL A 123 -8.65 -2.02 4.96
#